data_AF-A0A1G2ZNU0-F1
#
_entry.id   AF-A0A1G2ZNU0-F1
#
_cell.length_a   1.000
_cell.length_b   1.000
_cell.length_c   1.000
_cell.angle_alpha   90.00
_cell.angle_beta   90.00
_cell.angle_gamma   90.00
#
_symmetry.space_group_name_H-M   'P 1'
#
loop_
_entity.id
_entity.type
_entity.pdbx_description
1 polymer ?
#
loop_
_entity_poly.entity_id
_entity_poly.type
_entity_poly.pdbx_seq_one_letter_code
_entity_poly.pdbx_strand_id
1 'polypeptide(L)' 'MVEVKISIYNKDRKIGAMVKALAFEISNKSAVDGAKKEFLQEYGYYTFHFPSSEKAEEFKKSVNMFLPSFFASIINDKT' A
#
# COMPACT_ATOMS: atom_id res chain seq x y z
N MET A 1 1.38 1.13 15.90
CA MET A 1 1.26 0.65 14.51
C MET A 1 0.82 1.83 13.66
N VAL A 2 1.45 2.00 12.50
CA VAL A 2 1.19 3.12 11.58
C VAL A 2 0.38 2.61 10.40
N GLU A 3 -0.69 3.33 10.04
CA GLU A 3 -1.57 2.97 8.93
C GLU A 3 -1.22 3.79 7.69
N VAL A 4 -1.06 3.13 6.55
CA VAL A 4 -0.87 3.78 5.24
C VAL A 4 -1.93 3.30 4.27
N LYS A 5 -2.69 4.23 3.69
CA LYS A 5 -3.67 3.93 2.63
C LYS A 5 -3.14 4.29 1.26
N ILE A 6 -3.19 3.32 0.34
CA ILE A 6 -2.79 3.49 -1.06
C ILE A 6 -4.01 3.28 -1.96
N SER A 7 -4.44 4.34 -2.65
CA SER A 7 -5.40 4.24 -3.76
C SER A 7 -4.72 3.64 -4.98
N ILE A 8 -5.45 2.81 -5.73
CA ILE A 8 -4.97 2.18 -6.96
C ILE A 8 -5.89 2.60 -8.10
N TYR A 9 -5.33 3.24 -9.12
CA TYR A 9 -6.07 3.70 -10.28
C TYR A 9 -6.72 2.53 -11.03
N ASN A 10 -7.95 2.75 -11.51
CA ASN A 10 -8.80 1.74 -12.17
C ASN A 10 -8.96 0.42 -11.40
N LYS A 11 -8.63 0.39 -10.10
CA LYS A 11 -8.64 -0.83 -9.29
C LYS A 11 -7.77 -1.93 -9.95
N ASP A 12 -6.69 -1.52 -10.62
CA ASP A 12 -5.85 -2.42 -11.39
C ASP A 12 -5.17 -3.45 -10.46
N ARG A 13 -5.48 -4.72 -10.69
CA ARG A 13 -5.00 -5.83 -9.87
C ARG A 13 -3.50 -6.04 -9.98
N LYS A 14 -2.87 -5.69 -11.10
CA LYS A 14 -1.42 -5.79 -11.30
C LYS A 14 -0.70 -4.74 -10.46
N ILE A 15 -1.18 -3.49 -10.51
CA ILE A 15 -0.66 -2.41 -9.65
C ILE A 15 -0.89 -2.75 -8.17
N GLY A 16 -2.08 -3.25 -7.83
CA GLY A 16 -2.38 -3.72 -6.49
C GLY A 16 -1.45 -4.85 -6.01
N ALA A 17 -1.03 -5.76 -6.88
CA ALA A 17 -0.07 -6.80 -6.55
C ALA A 17 1.35 -6.24 -6.34
N MET A 18 1.78 -5.28 -7.15
CA MET A 18 3.08 -4.60 -6.98
C MET A 18 3.14 -3.86 -5.64
N VAL A 19 2.10 -3.10 -5.27
CA VAL A 19 2.04 -2.40 -3.98
C VAL A 19 2.11 -3.39 -2.80
N LYS A 20 1.44 -4.54 -2.89
CA LYS A 20 1.54 -5.58 -1.85
C LYS A 20 2.93 -6.21 -1.76
N ALA A 21 3.59 -6.44 -2.90
CA ALA A 21 4.94 -6.99 -2.93
C ALA A 21 5.93 -6.03 -2.23
N LEU A 22 5.85 -4.72 -2.52
CA LEU A 22 6.65 -3.69 -1.85
C LEU A 22 6.37 -3.65 -0.34
N ALA A 23 5.11 -3.71 0.06
CA ALA A 23 4.75 -3.75 1.49
C ALA A 23 5.28 -5.00 2.19
N PHE A 24 5.27 -6.15 1.51
CA PHE A 24 5.78 -7.42 2.04
C PHE A 24 7.31 -7.40 2.21
N GLU A 25 8.03 -6.91 1.21
CA GLU A 25 9.49 -6.76 1.25
C GLU A 25 9.96 -5.94 2.47
N ILE A 26 9.23 -4.86 2.76
CA ILE A 26 9.60 -3.92 3.83
C ILE A 26 9.19 -4.43 5.22
N SER A 27 8.01 -5.05 5.32
CA SER A 27 7.42 -5.47 6.60
C SER A 27 7.68 -6.91 7.01
N ASN A 28 8.33 -7.70 6.15
CA ASN A 28 8.70 -9.11 6.38
C ASN A 28 7.56 -10.10 6.72
N LYS A 29 6.27 -9.69 6.68
CA LYS A 29 5.06 -10.54 6.45
C LYS A 29 3.73 -9.89 6.82
N SER A 30 3.70 -8.95 7.77
CA SER A 30 2.45 -8.65 8.51
C SER A 30 1.70 -7.38 8.10
N ALA A 31 2.19 -6.58 7.16
CA ALA A 31 1.51 -5.32 6.80
C ALA A 31 0.23 -5.48 5.96
N VAL A 32 -0.08 -6.70 5.51
CA VAL A 32 -1.05 -6.98 4.44
C VAL A 32 -2.38 -7.57 4.95
N ASP A 33 -2.65 -7.53 6.26
CA ASP A 33 -3.86 -8.11 6.85
C ASP A 33 -5.19 -7.54 6.31
N GLY A 34 -5.16 -6.39 5.63
CA GLY A 34 -6.33 -5.75 5.01
C GLY A 34 -6.51 -5.97 3.49
N ALA A 35 -5.60 -6.66 2.81
CA ALA A 35 -5.54 -6.61 1.34
C ALA A 35 -6.28 -7.76 0.62
N LYS A 36 -7.55 -7.98 0.94
CA LYS A 36 -8.40 -8.97 0.23
C LYS A 36 -8.65 -8.54 -1.22
N LYS A 37 -8.88 -9.51 -2.12
CA LYS A 37 -9.04 -9.22 -3.57
C LYS A 37 -10.31 -8.40 -3.82
N GLU A 38 -11.35 -8.71 -3.09
CA GLU A 38 -12.68 -8.11 -3.14
C GLU A 38 -12.63 -6.67 -2.61
N PHE A 39 -11.78 -6.42 -1.60
CA PHE A 39 -11.61 -5.10 -1.00
C PHE A 39 -11.14 -4.03 -1.99
N LEU A 40 -10.19 -4.37 -2.88
CA LEU A 40 -9.76 -3.40 -3.90
C LEU A 40 -10.87 -3.09 -4.91
N GLN A 41 -11.67 -4.10 -5.28
CA GLN A 41 -12.78 -3.90 -6.21
C GLN A 41 -13.90 -3.05 -5.59
N GLU A 42 -14.13 -3.19 -4.30
CA GLU A 42 -15.14 -2.44 -3.56
C GLU A 42 -14.69 -1.01 -3.26
N TYR A 43 -13.49 -0.83 -2.71
CA TYR A 43 -13.04 0.44 -2.13
C TYR A 43 -12.01 1.22 -2.98
N GLY A 44 -11.34 0.56 -3.93
CA GLY A 44 -10.33 1.21 -4.78
C GLY A 44 -9.01 1.59 -4.08
N TYR A 45 -8.79 1.09 -2.87
CA TYR A 45 -7.55 1.27 -2.12
C TYR A 45 -7.18 0.02 -1.32
N TYR A 46 -5.94 0.00 -0.83
CA TYR A 46 -5.48 -0.91 0.21
C TYR A 46 -5.06 -0.15 1.46
N THR A 47 -5.25 -0.79 2.61
CA THR A 47 -4.77 -0.32 3.92
C THR A 47 -3.63 -1.23 4.36
N PHE A 48 -2.48 -0.64 4.68
CA PHE A 48 -1.30 -1.35 5.16
C PHE A 48 -0.95 -0.91 6.57
N HIS A 49 -0.53 -1.85 7.41
CA HIS A 49 -0.17 -1.57 8.80
C HIS A 49 1.32 -1.87 9.05
N PHE A 50 2.07 -0.87 9.47
CA PHE A 50 3.49 -1.00 9.72
C PHE A 50 3.81 -0.97 11.23
N PRO A 51 4.84 -1.72 11.68
CA PRO A 51 5.23 -1.76 13.08
C PRO A 51 5.85 -0.43 13.57
N SER A 52 6.45 0.34 12.68
CA SER A 52 7.09 1.63 12.96
C SER A 52 6.86 2.65 11.85
N SER A 53 6.97 3.94 12.18
CA SER A 53 6.90 5.03 11.21
C SER A 53 8.01 4.97 10.18
N GLU A 54 9.21 4.52 10.57
CA GLU A 54 10.33 4.31 9.64
C GLU A 54 9.97 3.35 8.51
N LYS A 55 9.32 2.22 8.85
CA LYS A 55 8.87 1.24 7.85
C LYS A 55 7.73 1.75 6.98
N ALA A 56 6.84 2.56 7.54
CA ALA A 56 5.80 3.24 6.76
C ALA A 56 6.42 4.23 5.76
N GLU A 57 7.43 5.01 6.16
CA GLU A 57 8.14 5.94 5.29
C GLU A 57 8.97 5.23 4.21
N GLU A 58 9.65 4.15 4.55
CA GLU A 58 10.34 3.28 3.59
C GLU A 58 9.37 2.79 2.52
N PHE A 59 8.16 2.37 2.93
CA PHE A 59 7.13 1.94 2.01
C PHE A 59 6.61 3.06 1.11
N LYS A 60 6.31 4.24 1.66
CA LYS A 60 5.90 5.42 0.86
C LYS A 60 6.93 5.77 -0.20
N LYS A 61 8.23 5.76 0.17
CA LYS A 61 9.33 6.02 -0.77
C LYS A 61 9.40 4.96 -1.86
N SER A 62 9.32 3.68 -1.52
CA SER A 62 9.33 2.60 -2.51
C SER A 62 8.14 2.67 -3.47
N VAL A 63 6.93 2.96 -2.98
CA VAL A 63 5.76 3.17 -3.84
C VAL A 63 6.01 4.32 -4.81
N ASN A 64 6.46 5.48 -4.33
CA ASN A 64 6.73 6.63 -5.20
C ASN A 64 7.89 6.41 -6.17
N MET A 65 8.87 5.58 -5.82
CA MET A 65 10.03 5.28 -6.65
C MET A 65 9.67 4.33 -7.80
N PHE A 66 8.88 3.30 -7.53
CA PHE A 66 8.60 2.23 -8.49
C PHE A 66 7.24 2.36 -9.19
N LEU A 67 6.31 3.13 -8.63
CA LEU A 67 4.98 3.32 -9.19
C LEU A 67 4.73 4.82 -9.45
N PRO A 68 4.54 5.21 -10.72
CA PRO A 68 4.07 6.55 -11.04
C PRO A 68 2.79 6.90 -10.25
N SER A 69 2.67 8.14 -9.80
CA SER A 69 1.55 8.63 -8.98
C SER A 69 0.18 8.50 -9.65
N PHE A 70 0.13 8.38 -10.98
CA PHE A 70 -1.09 8.10 -11.73
C PHE A 70 -1.61 6.66 -11.52
N PHE A 71 -0.74 5.71 -11.17
CA PHE A 71 -1.14 4.31 -10.93
C PHE A 71 -1.50 4.04 -9.48
N ALA A 72 -0.76 4.64 -8.53
CA ALA A 72 -1.00 4.48 -7.11
C ALA A 72 -0.70 5.79 -6.35
N SER A 73 -1.55 6.13 -5.39
CA SER A 73 -1.38 7.36 -4.60
C SER A 73 -1.66 7.13 -3.12
N ILE A 74 -0.92 7.81 -2.25
CA ILE A 74 -1.12 7.76 -0.79
C ILE A 74 -2.29 8.70 -0.46
N ILE A 75 -3.35 8.17 0.18
CA ILE A 75 -4.61 8.90 0.40
C ILE A 75 -4.98 9.12 1.87
N ASN A 76 -4.24 8.56 2.82
CA ASN A 76 -4.41 8.87 4.24
C ASN A 76 -3.16 8.46 5.01
N ASP A 77 -2.64 9.42 5.76
CA ASP A 77 -1.46 9.32 6.62
C ASP A 77 -1.85 9.88 7.98
N LYS A 78 -2.45 9.03 8.82
CA LYS A 78 -2.63 9.39 10.23
C LYS A 78 -1.36 8.97 10.95
N THR A 79 -0.44 9.93 11.07
CA THR A 79 0.77 9.83 11.90
C THR A 79 0.41 9.78 13.37
#